data_AF-A0A969I710-F1
#
_entry.id   AF-A0A969I710-F1
#
_cell.length_a   1.000
_cell.length_b   1.000
_cell.length_c   1.000
_cell.angle_alpha   90.00
_cell.angle_beta   90.00
_cell.angle_gamma   90.00
#
_symmetry.space_group_name_H-M   'P 1'
#
loop_
_entity.id
_entity.type
_entity.pdbx_description
1 polymer ?
#
loop_
_entity_poly.entity_id
_entity_poly.type
_entity_poly.pdbx_seq_one_letter_code
_entity_poly.pdbx_strand_id
1 'polypeptide(L)'
;MHKSAIRLALAGAICLVASGLAQAQSAAGAFDGKKFFEEISAKGVNTKGLDANKFFEELASKGVNSKAPIDPKKFFEELSSRGVNTKGFDANKFFEELSSRGVKMPDMMVVKK
;
A
#
# COMPACT_ATOMS: atom_id res chain seq x y z
N MET A 1 35.75 45.14 43.11
CA MET A 1 35.09 46.13 42.24
C MET A 1 35.36 45.76 40.78
N HIS A 2 34.36 45.93 39.90
CA HIS A 2 34.29 45.64 38.44
C HIS A 2 33.97 44.17 38.09
N LYS A 3 32.70 43.76 37.85
CA LYS A 3 31.74 44.03 36.74
C LYS A 3 32.19 43.49 35.37
N SER A 4 31.53 42.42 34.90
CA SER A 4 31.00 42.19 33.52
C SER A 4 30.45 40.75 33.44
N ALA A 5 29.14 40.51 33.55
CA ALA A 5 28.15 40.54 32.46
C ALA A 5 28.49 39.57 31.31
N ILE A 6 28.12 38.30 31.45
CA ILE A 6 27.94 37.37 30.32
C ILE A 6 26.47 36.97 30.24
N ARG A 7 25.99 37.06 29.02
CA ARG A 7 24.60 37.07 28.59
C ARG A 7 24.03 35.65 28.48
N LEU A 8 22.74 35.55 28.79
CA LEU A 8 21.71 34.95 27.93
C LEU A 8 21.90 33.49 27.48
N ALA A 9 21.11 32.58 28.05
CA ALA A 9 20.34 31.62 27.26
C ALA A 9 19.20 31.03 28.10
N LEU A 10 17.99 31.47 27.76
CA LEU A 10 16.69 30.96 28.15
C LEU A 10 16.57 29.46 27.78
N ALA A 11 16.71 28.56 28.75
CA ALA A 11 16.34 27.16 28.58
C ALA A 11 14.82 27.04 28.80
N GLY A 12 14.06 27.35 27.74
CA GLY A 12 12.62 27.11 27.67
C GLY A 12 12.34 25.62 27.72
N ALA A 13 11.85 25.14 28.86
CA ALA A 13 11.26 23.81 28.99
C ALA A 13 9.88 23.82 28.32
N ILE A 14 9.85 23.49 27.03
CA ILE A 14 8.62 23.11 26.33
C ILE A 14 8.94 21.84 25.56
N CYS A 15 8.73 20.68 26.19
CA CYS A 15 8.61 19.44 25.45
C CYS A 15 7.13 19.04 25.49
N LEU A 16 6.52 19.20 24.33
CA LEU A 16 5.11 19.08 24.03
C LEU A 16 4.58 17.68 24.34
N VAL A 17 3.47 17.63 25.06
CA VAL A 17 2.55 16.48 25.03
C VAL A 17 1.91 16.41 23.65
N ALA A 18 2.36 15.46 22.85
CA ALA A 18 1.77 15.06 21.59
C ALA A 18 2.23 13.63 21.35
N SER A 19 1.47 12.67 20.85
CA SER A 19 0.10 12.51 20.40
C SER A 19 0.04 11.02 20.05
N GLY A 20 -1.15 10.41 20.10
CA GLY A 20 -1.32 8.98 19.85
C GLY A 20 -0.51 8.45 18.66
N LEU A 21 0.11 7.30 18.87
CA LEU A 21 0.71 6.43 17.86
C LEU A 21 -0.36 5.99 16.84
N ALA A 22 -0.78 6.90 15.97
CA ALA A 22 -1.25 6.53 14.65
C ALA A 22 -0.02 6.62 13.74
N GLN A 23 0.83 5.59 13.83
CA GLN A 23 1.78 5.28 12.77
C GLN A 23 0.97 4.88 11.54
N ALA A 24 0.43 5.88 10.82
CA ALA A 24 0.23 5.78 9.40
C ALA A 24 1.64 5.78 8.81
N GLN A 25 2.25 4.58 8.79
CA GLN A 25 3.53 4.32 8.17
C GLN A 25 3.44 4.82 6.73
N SER A 26 4.00 6.01 6.52
CA SER A 26 4.14 6.60 5.20
C SER A 26 5.13 5.72 4.45
N ALA A 27 4.60 4.86 3.57
CA ALA A 27 5.37 3.98 2.71
C ALA A 27 6.16 4.84 1.70
N ALA A 28 7.32 5.32 2.11
CA ALA A 28 8.36 5.83 1.23
C ALA A 28 8.88 4.66 0.40
N GLY A 29 8.30 4.48 -0.79
CA GLY A 29 8.41 3.26 -1.61
C GLY A 29 7.05 2.69 -2.05
N ALA A 30 5.98 3.46 -1.89
CA ALA A 30 4.58 3.11 -2.14
C ALA A 30 4.37 2.26 -3.38
N PHE A 31 3.74 1.11 -3.18
CA PHE A 31 3.07 0.37 -4.23
C PHE A 31 2.16 1.31 -5.03
N ASP A 32 2.31 1.34 -6.36
CA ASP A 32 1.44 2.10 -7.25
C ASP A 32 0.35 1.16 -7.81
N GLY A 33 -0.85 1.31 -7.25
CA GLY A 33 -2.01 0.51 -7.66
C GLY A 33 -2.37 0.69 -9.13
N LYS A 34 -2.15 1.88 -9.69
CA LYS A 34 -2.42 2.14 -11.11
C LYS A 34 -1.45 1.38 -12.00
N LYS A 35 -0.15 1.42 -11.69
CA LYS A 35 0.88 0.64 -12.41
C LYS A 35 0.60 -0.86 -12.37
N PHE A 36 0.15 -1.36 -11.23
CA PHE A 36 -0.22 -2.76 -11.08
C PHE A 36 -1.45 -3.14 -11.94
N PHE A 37 -2.47 -2.30 -12.01
CA PHE A 37 -3.62 -2.52 -12.90
C PHE A 37 -3.24 -2.41 -14.38
N GLU A 38 -2.26 -1.58 -14.74
CA GLU A 38 -1.68 -1.54 -16.09
C GLU A 38 -1.06 -2.91 -16.46
N GLU A 39 -0.33 -3.56 -15.55
CA GLU A 39 0.22 -4.91 -15.75
C GLU A 39 -0.89 -5.98 -15.87
N ILE A 40 -1.94 -5.86 -15.06
CA ILE A 40 -3.13 -6.73 -15.15
C ILE A 40 -3.77 -6.60 -16.55
N SER A 41 -3.96 -5.36 -17.01
CA SER A 41 -4.49 -5.07 -18.35
C SER A 41 -3.59 -5.61 -19.45
N ALA A 42 -2.27 -5.48 -19.31
CA ALA A 42 -1.30 -6.00 -20.26
C ALA A 42 -1.34 -7.53 -20.38
N LYS A 43 -1.77 -8.23 -19.32
CA LYS A 43 -1.95 -9.70 -19.32
C LYS A 43 -3.32 -10.15 -19.82
N GLY A 44 -4.14 -9.23 -20.34
CA GLY A 44 -5.41 -9.54 -21.00
C GLY A 44 -6.65 -9.43 -20.10
N VAL A 45 -6.51 -8.96 -18.86
CA VAL A 45 -7.64 -8.73 -17.96
C VAL A 45 -8.15 -7.31 -18.17
N ASN A 46 -9.36 -7.17 -18.69
CA ASN A 46 -9.91 -5.85 -19.00
C ASN A 46 -10.36 -5.12 -17.73
N THR A 47 -9.49 -4.28 -17.13
CA THR A 47 -9.82 -3.44 -15.98
C THR A 47 -10.32 -2.04 -16.37
N LYS A 48 -10.75 -1.85 -17.63
CA LYS A 48 -11.18 -0.55 -18.14
C LYS A 48 -12.40 -0.05 -17.37
N GLY A 49 -12.27 1.12 -16.77
CA GLY A 49 -13.32 1.74 -15.94
C GLY A 49 -13.24 1.41 -14.45
N LEU A 50 -12.23 0.66 -14.01
CA LEU A 50 -11.99 0.39 -12.60
C LEU A 50 -10.89 1.29 -12.07
N ASP A 51 -11.17 1.96 -10.95
CA ASP A 51 -10.18 2.77 -10.25
C ASP A 51 -9.38 1.87 -9.31
N ALA A 52 -8.08 1.71 -9.61
CA ALA A 52 -7.18 0.88 -8.84
C ALA A 52 -7.08 1.36 -7.38
N ASN A 53 -6.99 2.67 -7.15
CA ASN A 53 -6.86 3.21 -5.79
C ASN A 53 -8.12 2.91 -4.98
N LYS A 54 -9.30 3.15 -5.55
CA LYS A 54 -10.58 2.81 -4.88
C LYS A 54 -10.68 1.33 -4.55
N PHE A 55 -10.24 0.45 -5.45
CA PHE A 55 -10.22 -0.97 -5.21
C PHE A 55 -9.33 -1.35 -4.01
N PHE A 56 -8.11 -0.83 -3.93
CA PHE A 56 -7.20 -1.09 -2.81
C PHE A 56 -7.68 -0.46 -1.50
N GLU A 57 -8.26 0.75 -1.54
CA GLU A 57 -8.89 1.39 -0.38
C GLU A 57 -10.04 0.55 0.19
N GLU A 58 -10.87 -0.03 -0.67
CA GLU A 58 -11.97 -0.89 -0.23
C GLU A 58 -11.48 -2.21 0.34
N LEU A 59 -10.44 -2.81 -0.25
CA LEU A 59 -9.81 -3.99 0.35
C LEU A 59 -9.23 -3.66 1.74
N ALA A 60 -8.53 -2.52 1.87
CA ALA A 60 -8.04 -2.04 3.16
C ALA A 60 -9.18 -1.83 4.17
N SER A 61 -10.31 -1.26 3.72
CA SER A 61 -11.51 -1.07 4.53
C SER A 61 -12.17 -2.40 4.95
N LYS A 62 -12.04 -3.46 4.13
CA LYS A 62 -12.45 -4.84 4.47
C LYS A 62 -11.48 -5.53 5.43
N GLY A 63 -10.43 -4.83 5.88
CA GLY A 63 -9.40 -5.37 6.76
C GLY A 63 -8.28 -6.10 6.04
N VAL A 64 -8.24 -6.08 4.71
CA VAL A 64 -7.15 -6.67 3.93
C VAL A 64 -5.95 -5.73 3.98
N ASN A 65 -4.86 -6.15 4.60
CA ASN A 65 -3.63 -5.35 4.74
C ASN A 65 -2.43 -6.27 4.96
N SER A 66 -1.25 -5.70 5.21
CA SER A 66 -0.02 -6.48 5.42
C SER A 66 -0.09 -7.51 6.57
N LYS A 67 -0.98 -7.31 7.56
CA LYS A 67 -1.22 -8.26 8.66
C LYS A 67 -2.31 -9.29 8.35
N ALA A 68 -3.20 -8.98 7.42
CA ALA A 68 -4.31 -9.82 7.00
C ALA A 68 -4.35 -9.84 5.46
N PRO A 69 -3.43 -10.58 4.83
CA PRO A 69 -3.28 -10.58 3.39
C PRO A 69 -4.40 -11.35 2.69
N ILE A 70 -4.64 -11.02 1.43
CA ILE A 70 -5.59 -11.71 0.55
C ILE A 70 -4.85 -12.66 -0.41
N ASP A 71 -5.47 -13.80 -0.69
CA ASP A 71 -4.96 -14.72 -1.71
C ASP A 71 -5.13 -14.12 -3.12
N PRO A 72 -4.20 -14.41 -4.06
CA PRO A 72 -4.30 -14.04 -5.47
C PRO A 72 -5.67 -14.31 -6.09
N LYS A 73 -6.20 -15.51 -5.86
CA LYS A 73 -7.48 -15.93 -6.41
C LYS A 73 -8.63 -15.06 -5.88
N LYS A 74 -8.66 -14.80 -4.57
CA LYS A 74 -9.68 -13.99 -3.92
C LYS A 74 -9.67 -12.54 -4.40
N PHE A 75 -8.50 -11.99 -4.68
CA PHE A 75 -8.38 -10.66 -5.27
C PHE A 75 -9.01 -10.58 -6.67
N PHE A 76 -8.72 -11.56 -7.54
CA PHE A 76 -9.32 -11.59 -8.89
C PHE A 76 -10.82 -11.95 -8.85
N GLU A 77 -11.27 -12.75 -7.88
CA GLU A 77 -12.70 -12.94 -7.61
C GLU A 77 -13.38 -11.60 -7.27
N GLU A 78 -12.74 -10.76 -6.45
CA GLU A 78 -13.26 -9.43 -6.10
C GLU A 78 -13.29 -8.48 -7.30
N LEU A 79 -12.26 -8.54 -8.16
CA LEU A 79 -12.27 -7.82 -9.44
C LEU A 79 -13.42 -8.30 -10.33
N SER A 80 -13.66 -9.59 -10.42
CA SER A 80 -14.77 -10.13 -11.20
C SER A 80 -16.14 -9.78 -10.63
N SER A 81 -16.27 -9.70 -9.31
CA SER A 81 -17.49 -9.19 -8.67
C SER A 81 -17.76 -7.73 -9.01
N ARG A 82 -16.74 -6.97 -9.43
CA ARG A 82 -16.85 -5.56 -9.87
C ARG A 82 -17.01 -5.41 -11.39
N GLY A 83 -17.21 -6.52 -12.11
CA GLY A 83 -17.41 -6.52 -13.56
C GLY A 83 -16.14 -6.68 -14.40
N VAL A 84 -14.99 -6.99 -13.79
CA VAL A 84 -13.77 -7.31 -14.55
C VAL A 84 -13.86 -8.73 -15.10
N ASN A 85 -13.64 -8.88 -16.39
CA ASN A 85 -13.52 -10.21 -16.97
C ASN A 85 -12.15 -10.81 -16.63
N THR A 86 -12.12 -11.74 -15.67
CA THR A 86 -10.93 -12.51 -15.28
C THR A 86 -11.03 -13.97 -15.76
N LYS A 87 -11.99 -14.28 -16.64
CA LYS A 87 -12.26 -15.66 -17.09
C LYS A 87 -11.03 -16.23 -17.81
N GLY A 88 -10.49 -17.33 -17.28
CA GLY A 88 -9.29 -17.98 -17.80
C GLY A 88 -7.99 -17.28 -17.41
N PHE A 89 -8.04 -16.29 -16.51
CA PHE A 89 -6.85 -15.65 -15.97
C PHE A 89 -6.28 -16.44 -14.80
N ASP A 90 -4.98 -16.68 -14.83
CA ASP A 90 -4.28 -17.43 -13.80
C ASP A 90 -3.67 -16.49 -12.77
N ALA A 91 -4.42 -16.25 -11.69
CA ALA A 91 -4.05 -15.31 -10.64
C ALA A 91 -2.68 -15.65 -10.05
N ASN A 92 -2.44 -16.92 -9.67
CA ASN A 92 -1.20 -17.33 -9.03
C ASN A 92 0.00 -17.07 -9.95
N LYS A 93 -0.09 -17.51 -11.21
CA LYS A 93 0.96 -17.31 -12.21
C LYS A 93 1.29 -15.82 -12.41
N PHE A 94 0.30 -14.94 -12.41
CA PHE A 94 0.52 -13.51 -12.51
C PHE A 94 1.34 -12.95 -11.35
N PHE A 95 1.00 -13.29 -10.10
CA PHE A 95 1.76 -12.82 -8.95
C PHE A 95 3.14 -13.48 -8.82
N GLU A 96 3.28 -14.74 -9.20
CA GLU A 96 4.58 -15.42 -9.31
C GLU A 96 5.48 -14.71 -10.32
N GLU A 97 4.95 -14.36 -11.50
CA GLU A 97 5.69 -13.59 -12.51
C GLU A 97 6.06 -12.19 -12.00
N LEU A 98 5.17 -11.48 -11.32
CA LEU A 98 5.48 -10.17 -10.73
C LEU A 98 6.57 -10.27 -9.66
N SER A 99 6.50 -11.30 -8.81
CA SER A 99 7.52 -11.60 -7.79
C SER A 99 8.87 -11.89 -8.45
N SER A 100 8.88 -12.68 -9.51
CA SER A 100 10.08 -13.04 -10.27
C SER A 100 10.69 -11.83 -10.99
N ARG A 101 9.84 -10.91 -11.48
CA ARG A 101 10.27 -9.65 -12.11
C ARG A 101 10.72 -8.57 -11.12
N GLY A 102 10.56 -8.80 -9.81
CA GLY A 102 10.87 -7.80 -8.79
C GLY A 102 9.94 -6.57 -8.82
N VAL A 103 8.75 -6.70 -9.42
CA VAL A 103 7.76 -5.63 -9.41
C VAL A 103 7.21 -5.50 -8.00
N LYS A 104 7.11 -4.26 -7.49
CA LYS A 104 6.48 -4.02 -6.19
C LYS A 104 5.03 -4.48 -6.23
N MET A 105 4.72 -5.48 -5.42
CA MET A 105 3.37 -5.96 -5.17
C MET A 105 2.76 -5.19 -3.99
N PRO A 106 1.44 -5.15 -3.86
CA PRO A 106 0.83 -4.57 -2.69
C PRO A 106 1.13 -5.47 -1.49
N ASP A 107 1.58 -4.89 -0.37
CA ASP A 107 1.97 -5.63 0.84
C ASP A 107 0.84 -6.48 1.43
N MET A 108 -0.40 -6.24 0.99
CA MET A 108 -1.59 -7.00 1.37
C MET A 108 -1.78 -8.30 0.59
N MET A 109 -0.84 -8.67 -0.28
CA MET A 109 -0.86 -9.91 -1.07
C MET A 109 0.06 -10.97 -0.48
N VAL A 110 -0.45 -12.19 -0.35
CA VAL A 110 0.39 -13.35 -0.06
C VAL A 110 0.44 -14.26 -1.28
N VAL A 111 1.59 -14.26 -1.93
CA VAL A 111 1.93 -15.29 -2.91
C VAL A 111 2.49 -16.46 -2.12
N LYS A 112 1.72 -17.55 -2.00
CA LYS A 112 2.29 -18.81 -1.52
C LYS A 112 3.30 -19.25 -2.56
N LYS A 113 4.58 -19.28 -2.18
CA LYS A 113 5.66 -19.89 -2.96
C LYS A 113 5.49 -21.40 -3.02
#